data_AF-A0A972TIL0-F1
#
_entry.id   AF-A0A972TIL0-F1
#
_cell.length_a   1.000
_cell.length_b   1.000
_cell.length_c   1.000
_cell.angle_alpha   90.00
_cell.angle_beta   90.00
_cell.angle_gamma   90.00
#
_symmetry.space_group_name_H-M   'P 1'
#
loop_
_entity.id
_entity.type
_entity.pdbx_description
1 polymer ?
#
loop_
_entity_poly.entity_id
_entity_poly.type
_entity_poly.pdbx_seq_one_letter_code
_entity_poly.pdbx_strand_id
1 'polypeptide(L)'
;MLRLVYSDPKGNIYDSPDMEMAGASGRNIFRIRPSQVIPLPEGSRLFTMPDDVPLGYSPREGAFKPLEKTKGRSGRFHPKAVAAFLPPAYTRTFLTATRSLSKRSPLPLWAYTAVGWKDGKFWACAVRTDRSKKWEPRNFDDKKNGLVPKVAKHLKIDPENRLLKHLAHCATEYHCFAAKNL
;
A
#
# COMPACT_ATOMS: atom_id res chain seq x y z
N MET A 1 1.62 -7.52 19.69
CA MET A 1 0.91 -6.23 19.54
C MET A 1 0.96 -5.80 18.08
N LEU A 2 -0.11 -5.21 17.54
CA LEU A 2 -0.14 -4.68 16.17
C LEU A 2 0.23 -3.19 16.19
N ARG A 3 1.51 -2.91 15.90
CA ARG A 3 2.14 -1.62 16.17
C ARG A 3 1.87 -0.60 15.07
N LEU A 4 1.72 0.66 15.49
CA LEU A 4 1.73 1.81 14.58
C LEU A 4 3.07 1.85 13.84
N VAL A 5 3.03 2.09 12.53
CA VAL A 5 4.22 2.36 11.73
C VAL A 5 4.25 3.81 11.29
N TYR A 6 5.45 4.36 11.18
CA TYR A 6 5.70 5.74 10.78
C TYR A 6 7.02 5.82 10.02
N SER A 7 7.25 6.91 9.30
CA SER A 7 8.55 7.16 8.67
C SER A 7 9.25 8.38 9.24
N ASP A 8 10.58 8.41 9.11
CA ASP A 8 11.36 9.63 9.24
C ASP A 8 11.23 10.51 7.98
N PRO A 9 11.81 11.74 7.97
CA PRO A 9 11.80 12.60 6.79
C PRO A 9 12.57 12.05 5.58
N LYS A 10 13.42 11.03 5.76
CA LYS A 10 14.15 10.35 4.68
C LYS A 10 13.37 9.16 4.10
N GLY A 11 12.21 8.84 4.66
CA GLY A 11 11.37 7.71 4.24
C GLY A 11 11.73 6.37 4.89
N ASN A 12 12.64 6.34 5.87
CA ASN A 12 12.90 5.11 6.62
C ASN A 12 11.71 4.81 7.53
N ILE A 13 11.23 3.57 7.52
CA ILE A 13 10.02 3.15 8.24
C ILE A 13 10.40 2.47 9.56
N TYR A 14 9.67 2.80 10.62
CA TYR A 14 9.84 2.29 11.98
C TYR A 14 8.48 1.90 12.57
N ASP A 15 8.48 0.98 13.52
CA ASP A 15 7.33 0.68 14.37
C ASP A 15 7.43 1.38 15.73
N SER A 16 6.30 1.84 16.27
CA SER A 16 6.23 2.38 17.62
C SER A 16 6.16 1.24 18.65
N PRO A 17 7.00 1.25 19.69
CA PRO A 17 7.02 0.20 20.71
C PRO A 17 5.81 0.27 21.66
N ASP A 18 5.13 1.41 21.72
CA ASP A 18 4.13 1.79 22.74
C ASP A 18 2.75 2.14 22.16
N MET A 19 2.63 2.30 20.84
CA MET A 19 1.37 2.61 20.18
C MET A 19 0.94 1.51 19.21
N GLU A 20 -0.35 1.19 19.26
CA GLU A 20 -1.01 0.31 18.30
C GLU A 20 -1.47 1.08 17.07
N MET A 21 -1.51 0.40 15.93
CA MET A 21 -2.04 1.00 14.70
C MET A 21 -3.52 1.35 14.88
N ALA A 22 -3.91 2.49 14.31
CA ALA A 22 -5.30 2.89 14.18
C ALA A 22 -5.67 3.01 12.70
N GLY A 23 -6.94 2.84 12.40
CA GLY A 23 -7.50 3.06 11.06
C GLY A 23 -8.65 4.05 11.10
N ALA A 24 -8.87 4.73 9.98
CA ALA A 24 -9.94 5.69 9.80
C ALA A 24 -11.02 5.13 8.87
N SER A 25 -12.29 5.36 9.22
CA SER A 25 -13.43 5.20 8.34
C SER A 25 -14.28 6.46 8.42
N GLY A 26 -14.29 7.22 7.32
CA GLY A 26 -14.81 8.59 7.32
C GLY A 26 -14.08 9.47 8.33
N ARG A 27 -14.83 10.07 9.26
CA ARG A 27 -14.31 10.92 10.34
C ARG A 27 -13.97 10.15 11.62
N ASN A 28 -14.27 8.86 11.67
CA ASN A 28 -14.14 8.05 12.87
C ASN A 28 -12.82 7.28 12.86
N ILE A 29 -12.16 7.25 14.02
CA ILE A 29 -10.91 6.51 14.23
C ILE A 29 -11.20 5.25 15.05
N PHE A 30 -10.62 4.15 14.62
CA PHE A 30 -10.83 2.83 15.21
C PHE A 30 -9.50 2.23 15.65
N ARG A 31 -9.52 1.60 16.83
CA ARG A 31 -8.46 0.69 17.27
C ARG A 31 -8.61 -0.60 16.48
N ILE A 32 -7.60 -0.94 15.69
CA ILE A 32 -7.69 -2.06 14.75
C ILE A 32 -7.48 -3.39 15.48
N ARG A 33 -8.40 -4.32 15.27
CA ARG A 33 -8.33 -5.68 15.82
C ARG A 33 -7.51 -6.60 14.91
N PRO A 34 -6.84 -7.63 15.45
CA PRO A 34 -6.12 -8.61 14.64
C PRO A 34 -6.96 -9.28 13.54
N SER A 35 -8.27 -9.44 13.74
CA SER A 35 -9.18 -10.02 12.75
C SER A 35 -9.49 -9.09 11.57
N GLN A 36 -9.11 -7.81 11.63
CA GLN A 36 -9.38 -6.81 10.61
C GLN A 36 -8.18 -6.56 9.68
N VAL A 37 -7.09 -7.30 9.89
CA VAL A 37 -5.87 -7.18 9.10
C VAL A 37 -5.45 -8.51 8.50
N ILE A 38 -4.77 -8.42 7.38
CA ILE A 38 -4.07 -9.52 6.74
C ILE A 38 -2.57 -9.20 6.66
N PRO A 39 -1.68 -10.20 6.56
CA PRO A 39 -0.30 -9.95 6.19
C PRO A 39 -0.26 -9.11 4.91
N LEU A 40 0.61 -8.10 4.85
CA LEU A 40 0.71 -7.22 3.70
C LEU A 40 0.96 -8.06 2.43
N PRO A 41 0.06 -8.04 1.43
CA PRO A 41 0.21 -8.88 0.26
C PRO A 41 1.49 -8.56 -0.53
N GLU A 42 2.10 -9.58 -1.12
CA GLU A 42 3.20 -9.40 -2.06
C GLU A 42 2.81 -8.47 -3.22
N GLY A 43 3.72 -7.60 -3.63
CA GLY A 43 3.46 -6.58 -4.64
C GLY A 43 2.79 -5.30 -4.10
N SER A 44 2.45 -5.26 -2.81
CA SER A 44 2.04 -4.01 -2.16
C SER A 44 3.20 -3.01 -2.11
N ARG A 45 2.86 -1.71 -2.08
CA ARG A 45 3.83 -0.63 -1.89
C ARG A 45 3.52 0.15 -0.63
N LEU A 46 4.56 0.70 0.01
CA LEU A 46 4.43 1.59 1.15
C LEU A 46 4.68 3.03 0.71
N PHE A 47 3.93 3.96 1.30
CA PHE A 47 3.98 5.38 1.00
C PHE A 47 4.06 6.19 2.28
N THR A 48 5.00 7.13 2.32
CA THR A 48 5.02 8.19 3.32
C THR A 48 3.98 9.26 2.96
N MET A 49 3.26 9.75 3.96
CA MET A 49 2.31 10.86 3.84
C MET A 49 2.98 12.12 4.42
N PRO A 50 3.59 12.99 3.60
CA PRO A 50 4.54 14.00 4.07
C PRO A 50 3.90 15.07 4.97
N ASP A 51 2.63 15.37 4.80
CA ASP A 51 1.93 16.43 5.55
C ASP A 51 0.98 15.88 6.64
N ASP A 52 1.10 14.59 6.95
CA ASP A 52 0.23 13.88 7.87
C ASP A 52 1.00 13.31 9.06
N VAL A 53 0.54 13.64 10.27
CA VAL A 53 1.06 13.09 11.52
C VAL A 53 0.39 11.74 11.78
N PRO A 54 1.13 10.66 12.06
CA PRO A 54 0.54 9.36 12.34
C PRO A 54 -0.28 9.40 13.63
N LEU A 55 -1.48 8.82 13.59
CA LEU A 55 -2.36 8.68 14.73
C LEU A 55 -2.45 7.20 15.12
N GLY A 56 -2.17 6.87 16.38
CA GLY A 56 -2.26 5.51 16.90
C GLY A 56 -3.02 5.44 18.22
N TYR A 57 -3.28 4.23 18.70
CA TYR A 57 -3.90 4.00 20.00
C TYR A 57 -2.83 3.71 21.05
N SER A 58 -2.84 4.42 22.19
CA SER A 58 -1.98 4.16 23.33
C SER A 58 -2.70 3.25 24.33
N PRO A 59 -2.32 1.97 24.48
CA PRO A 59 -2.94 1.08 25.46
C PRO A 59 -2.73 1.54 26.91
N ARG A 60 -1.60 2.21 27.18
CA ARG A 60 -1.28 2.75 28.50
C ARG A 60 -2.26 3.83 28.94
N GLU A 61 -2.69 4.67 28.00
CA GLU A 61 -3.55 5.82 28.28
C GLU A 61 -5.00 5.60 27.89
N GLY A 62 -5.30 4.49 27.20
CA GLY A 62 -6.64 4.17 26.74
C GLY A 62 -7.18 5.10 25.63
N ALA A 63 -6.31 5.85 24.94
CA ALA A 63 -6.70 6.94 24.05
C ALA A 63 -5.96 6.92 22.70
N PHE A 64 -6.59 7.49 21.67
CA PHE A 64 -5.93 7.78 20.39
C PHE A 64 -5.07 9.03 20.52
N LYS A 65 -3.83 8.96 20.00
CA LYS A 65 -2.87 10.05 20.09
C LYS A 65 -2.09 10.24 18.80
N PRO A 66 -1.74 11.50 18.46
CA PRO A 66 -0.79 11.78 17.41
C PRO A 66 0.63 11.47 17.91
N LEU A 67 1.43 10.81 17.09
CA LEU A 67 2.86 10.68 17.33
C LEU A 67 3.55 11.93 16.76
N GLU A 68 3.64 13.00 17.56
CA GLU A 68 4.12 14.30 17.05
C GLU A 68 5.64 14.40 16.97
N LYS A 69 6.33 13.74 17.90
CA LYS A 69 7.80 13.75 18.00
C LYS A 69 8.26 12.37 18.42
N THR A 70 9.31 11.89 17.80
CA THR A 70 9.99 10.64 18.17
C THR A 70 11.50 10.83 18.11
N LYS A 71 12.25 9.92 18.75
CA LYS A 71 13.72 9.94 18.78
C LYS A 71 14.24 8.88 17.81
N GLY A 72 14.99 9.30 16.80
CA GLY A 72 15.78 8.43 15.94
C GLY A 72 17.26 8.46 16.31
N ARG A 73 18.09 7.81 15.49
CA ARG A 73 19.55 7.81 15.66
C ARG A 73 20.17 9.21 15.60
N SER A 74 19.65 10.08 14.74
CA SER A 74 20.15 11.44 14.52
C SER A 74 19.46 12.51 15.38
N GLY A 75 18.70 12.11 16.40
CA GLY A 75 17.99 13.04 17.29
C GLY A 75 16.46 12.98 17.16
N ARG A 76 15.78 14.01 17.64
CA ARG A 76 14.31 14.09 17.61
C ARG A 76 13.83 14.58 16.25
N PHE A 77 12.73 14.01 15.75
CA PHE A 77 12.11 14.43 14.50
C PHE A 77 10.59 14.31 14.55
N HIS A 78 9.93 14.93 13.58
CA HIS A 78 8.49 14.81 13.34
C HIS A 78 8.22 13.62 12.41
N PRO A 79 7.63 12.53 12.91
CA PRO A 79 7.38 11.36 12.09
C PRO A 79 6.21 11.61 11.15
N LYS A 80 6.22 10.90 10.03
CA LYS A 80 5.21 10.98 8.99
C LYS A 80 4.38 9.71 8.97
N ALA A 81 3.09 9.84 8.69
CA ALA A 81 2.22 8.69 8.57
C ALA A 81 2.64 7.80 7.38
N VAL A 82 2.44 6.51 7.51
CA VAL A 82 2.72 5.52 6.46
C VAL A 82 1.43 4.83 6.07
N ALA A 83 1.20 4.71 4.77
CA ALA A 83 0.10 3.96 4.19
C ALA A 83 0.62 2.86 3.28
N ALA A 84 -0.20 1.82 3.08
CA ALA A 84 0.05 0.82 2.05
C ALA A 84 -0.86 1.05 0.85
N PHE A 85 -0.41 0.61 -0.32
CA PHE A 85 -1.22 0.42 -1.52
C PHE A 85 -1.17 -1.07 -1.88
N LEU A 86 -2.35 -1.66 -2.01
CA LEU A 86 -2.50 -3.09 -2.21
C LEU A 86 -2.46 -3.43 -3.70
N PRO A 87 -1.99 -4.63 -4.09
CA PRO A 87 -2.18 -5.12 -5.44
C PRO A 87 -3.69 -5.35 -5.71
N PRO A 88 -4.08 -5.56 -6.98
CA PRO A 88 -5.40 -6.06 -7.31
C PRO A 88 -5.80 -7.29 -6.49
N ALA A 89 -7.11 -7.56 -6.41
CA ALA A 89 -7.73 -8.63 -5.63
C ALA A 89 -7.94 -8.36 -4.12
N TYR A 90 -7.54 -7.18 -3.62
CA TYR A 90 -7.74 -6.79 -2.23
C TYR A 90 -8.55 -5.50 -2.11
N THR A 91 -9.54 -5.51 -1.23
CA THR A 91 -10.33 -4.34 -0.87
C THR A 91 -9.86 -3.83 0.48
N ARG A 92 -9.42 -2.56 0.53
CA ARG A 92 -9.09 -1.88 1.79
C ARG A 92 -10.34 -1.75 2.66
N THR A 93 -10.17 -1.83 3.97
CA THR A 93 -11.27 -1.68 4.95
C THR A 93 -11.14 -0.41 5.79
N PHE A 94 -9.92 0.12 5.94
CA PHE A 94 -9.65 1.36 6.67
C PHE A 94 -8.58 2.19 5.95
N LEU A 95 -8.73 3.51 5.99
CA LEU A 95 -7.65 4.44 5.66
C LEU A 95 -6.65 4.52 6.82
N THR A 96 -5.42 4.96 6.55
CA THR A 96 -4.46 5.28 7.60
C THR A 96 -5.03 6.38 8.50
N ALA A 97 -5.03 6.15 9.81
CA ALA A 97 -5.41 7.17 10.77
C ALA A 97 -4.31 8.24 10.85
N THR A 98 -4.65 9.48 10.49
CA THR A 98 -3.73 10.61 10.52
C THR A 98 -4.37 11.83 11.15
N ARG A 99 -3.53 12.73 11.64
CA ARG A 99 -3.91 14.11 11.91
C ARG A 99 -3.24 14.99 10.86
N SER A 100 -4.06 15.61 10.01
CA SER A 100 -3.54 16.52 8.99
C SER A 100 -3.01 17.80 9.63
N LEU A 101 -1.90 18.29 9.08
CA LEU A 101 -1.39 19.62 9.38
C LEU A 101 -2.22 20.68 8.63
N SER A 102 -2.19 21.93 9.09
CA SER A 102 -3.00 23.04 8.54
C SER A 102 -2.75 23.34 7.05
N LYS A 103 -1.59 22.95 6.52
CA LYS A 103 -1.27 22.95 5.09
C LYS A 103 -1.01 21.51 4.66
N ARG A 104 -1.91 20.95 3.84
CA ARG A 104 -1.79 19.60 3.28
C ARG A 104 -1.76 19.68 1.77
N SER A 105 -0.69 19.18 1.16
CA SER A 105 -0.64 19.00 -0.28
C SER A 105 -1.60 17.88 -0.70
N PRO A 106 -2.30 18.00 -1.83
CA PRO A 106 -3.13 16.92 -2.32
C PRO A 106 -2.26 15.68 -2.57
N LEU A 107 -2.70 14.52 -2.07
CA LEU A 107 -2.10 13.25 -2.39
C LEU A 107 -2.70 12.71 -3.70
N PRO A 108 -1.94 11.94 -4.50
CA PRO A 108 -2.50 11.17 -5.60
C PRO A 108 -3.71 10.35 -5.16
N LEU A 109 -4.69 10.14 -6.04
CA LEU A 109 -5.91 9.37 -5.74
C LEU A 109 -5.66 7.86 -5.74
N TRP A 110 -4.72 7.40 -4.92
CA TRP A 110 -4.42 5.97 -4.77
C TRP A 110 -5.29 5.32 -3.69
N ALA A 111 -5.40 4.00 -3.78
CA ALA A 111 -6.15 3.17 -2.86
C ALA A 111 -5.38 2.92 -1.54
N TYR A 112 -4.93 3.99 -0.87
CA TYR A 112 -4.23 3.90 0.42
C TYR A 112 -5.02 3.12 1.47
N THR A 113 -4.33 2.34 2.28
CA THR A 113 -4.87 1.59 3.42
C THR A 113 -3.99 1.72 4.65
N ALA A 114 -4.60 1.60 5.83
CA ALA A 114 -3.88 1.50 7.09
C ALA A 114 -2.96 0.27 7.10
N VAL A 115 -1.74 0.48 7.57
CA VAL A 115 -0.70 -0.55 7.69
C VAL A 115 -0.08 -0.46 9.09
N GLY A 116 0.36 -1.60 9.61
CA GLY A 116 1.03 -1.73 10.89
C GLY A 116 2.08 -2.84 10.86
N TRP A 117 2.78 -3.01 11.97
CA TRP A 117 3.85 -4.01 12.10
C TRP A 117 3.55 -4.99 13.23
N LYS A 118 3.73 -6.29 12.97
CA LYS A 118 3.56 -7.35 13.95
C LYS A 118 4.29 -8.60 13.51
N ASP A 119 4.99 -9.25 14.45
CA ASP A 119 5.66 -10.55 14.25
C ASP A 119 6.61 -10.54 13.03
N GLY A 120 7.43 -9.49 12.91
CA GLY A 120 8.47 -9.38 11.87
C GLY A 120 7.97 -9.06 10.46
N LYS A 121 6.70 -8.68 10.29
CA LYS A 121 6.11 -8.36 8.99
C LYS A 121 5.07 -7.24 9.07
N PHE A 122 4.79 -6.65 7.91
CA PHE A 122 3.71 -5.68 7.75
C PHE A 122 2.34 -6.36 7.68
N TRP A 123 1.33 -5.67 8.18
CA TRP A 123 -0.08 -6.08 8.16
C TRP A 123 -0.93 -4.91 7.70
N ALA A 124 -1.91 -5.16 6.85
CA ALA A 124 -2.76 -4.12 6.28
C ALA A 124 -4.25 -4.37 6.55
N CYS A 125 -5.00 -3.29 6.72
CA CYS A 125 -6.45 -3.31 6.83
C CYS A 125 -7.09 -3.62 5.47
N ALA A 126 -7.30 -4.91 5.18
CA ALA A 126 -7.83 -5.34 3.91
C ALA A 126 -8.50 -6.71 3.99
N VAL A 127 -9.36 -6.98 3.02
CA VAL A 127 -9.91 -8.30 2.75
C VAL A 127 -9.57 -8.68 1.31
N ARG A 128 -9.19 -9.94 1.09
CA ARG A 128 -9.03 -10.48 -0.26
C ARG A 128 -10.42 -10.71 -0.85
N THR A 129 -10.74 -9.97 -1.90
CA THR A 129 -12.06 -10.01 -2.56
C THR A 129 -12.05 -10.83 -3.85
N ASP A 130 -10.90 -11.00 -4.50
CA ASP A 130 -10.75 -11.88 -5.66
C ASP A 130 -9.74 -13.02 -5.35
N ARG A 131 -10.14 -14.26 -5.66
CA ARG A 131 -9.30 -15.45 -5.48
C ARG A 131 -8.48 -15.77 -6.72
N SER A 132 -8.75 -15.11 -7.85
CA SER A 132 -8.01 -15.25 -9.08
C SER A 132 -6.52 -14.98 -8.84
N LYS A 133 -5.69 -15.92 -9.29
CA LYS A 133 -4.23 -15.76 -9.29
C LYS A 133 -3.74 -15.06 -10.56
N LYS A 134 -4.64 -14.78 -11.50
CA LYS A 134 -4.28 -14.17 -12.79
C LYS A 134 -3.62 -12.81 -12.64
N TRP A 135 -3.82 -12.12 -11.52
CA TRP A 135 -3.23 -10.80 -11.24
C TRP A 135 -1.92 -10.84 -10.45
N GLU A 136 -1.46 -12.02 -10.04
CA GLU A 136 -0.28 -12.13 -9.19
C GLU A 136 0.99 -11.74 -9.98
N PRO A 137 1.82 -10.79 -9.48
CA PRO A 137 2.97 -10.27 -10.22
C PRO A 137 3.95 -11.34 -10.72
N ARG A 138 4.11 -12.44 -9.95
CA ARG A 138 4.94 -13.60 -10.33
C ARG A 138 4.56 -14.26 -11.66
N ASN A 139 3.35 -14.05 -12.14
CA ASN A 139 2.87 -14.59 -13.42
C ASN A 139 3.20 -13.70 -14.63
N PHE A 140 3.79 -12.52 -14.41
CA PHE A 140 4.03 -11.50 -15.45
C PHE A 140 5.50 -11.08 -15.56
N ASP A 141 6.42 -11.99 -15.29
CA ASP A 141 7.84 -11.78 -15.60
C ASP A 141 8.05 -11.82 -17.12
N ASP A 142 8.35 -10.66 -17.70
CA ASP A 142 8.41 -10.48 -19.15
C ASP A 142 9.53 -11.29 -19.80
N LYS A 143 10.66 -11.43 -19.10
CA LYS A 143 11.83 -12.18 -19.59
C LYS A 143 11.58 -13.67 -19.48
N LYS A 144 11.17 -14.14 -18.30
CA LYS A 144 10.95 -15.56 -18.04
C LYS A 144 9.77 -16.11 -18.85
N ASN A 145 8.72 -15.31 -19.04
CA ASN A 145 7.49 -15.77 -19.69
C ASN A 145 7.46 -15.47 -21.20
N GLY A 146 8.52 -14.87 -21.75
CA GLY A 146 8.66 -14.59 -23.18
C GLY A 146 7.57 -13.69 -23.71
N LEU A 147 7.30 -12.56 -23.04
CA LEU A 147 6.21 -11.64 -23.41
C LEU A 147 6.39 -11.12 -24.84
N VAL A 148 7.56 -10.57 -25.17
CA VAL A 148 7.80 -9.90 -26.46
C VAL A 148 7.56 -10.83 -27.66
N PRO A 149 8.09 -12.08 -27.68
CA PRO A 149 7.76 -13.04 -28.74
C PRO A 149 6.26 -13.37 -28.84
N LYS A 150 5.54 -13.48 -27.72
CA LYS A 150 4.10 -13.77 -27.70
C LYS A 150 3.27 -12.61 -28.25
N VAL A 151 3.64 -11.38 -27.91
CA VAL A 151 3.03 -10.16 -28.45
C VAL A 151 3.23 -10.09 -29.95
N ALA A 152 4.47 -10.30 -30.43
CA ALA A 152 4.76 -10.33 -31.87
C ALA A 152 3.97 -11.41 -32.61
N LYS A 153 3.77 -12.58 -32.00
CA LYS A 153 2.93 -13.65 -32.56
C LYS A 153 1.46 -13.22 -32.67
N HIS A 154 0.90 -12.59 -31.63
CA HIS A 154 -0.49 -12.12 -31.65
C HIS A 154 -0.73 -11.02 -32.68
N LEU A 155 0.19 -10.06 -32.80
CA LEU A 155 0.09 -8.99 -33.79
C LEU A 155 0.14 -9.50 -35.24
N LYS A 156 0.77 -10.66 -35.48
CA LYS A 156 0.78 -11.29 -36.82
C LYS A 156 -0.54 -11.98 -37.18
N ILE A 157 -1.35 -12.37 -36.20
CA ILE A 157 -2.64 -13.05 -36.44
C ILE A 157 -3.65 -12.06 -37.01
N ASP A 158 -3.68 -10.83 -36.48
CA ASP A 158 -4.60 -9.77 -36.92
C ASP A 158 -3.87 -8.41 -36.93
N PRO A 159 -3.09 -8.12 -38.00
CA PRO A 159 -2.21 -6.97 -38.07
C PRO A 159 -2.94 -5.64 -38.20
N GLU A 160 -4.23 -5.63 -38.56
CA GLU A 160 -5.02 -4.40 -38.67
C GLU A 160 -5.78 -4.07 -37.37
N ASN A 161 -5.73 -4.96 -36.38
CA ASN A 161 -6.40 -4.77 -35.11
C ASN A 161 -5.76 -3.68 -34.24
N ARG A 162 -6.42 -2.52 -34.22
CA ARG A 162 -5.99 -1.36 -33.43
C ARG A 162 -5.96 -1.64 -31.93
N LEU A 163 -6.86 -2.49 -31.42
CA LEU A 163 -6.89 -2.85 -30.01
C LEU A 163 -5.68 -3.72 -29.64
N LEU A 164 -5.33 -4.72 -30.46
CA LEU A 164 -4.13 -5.54 -30.21
C LEU A 164 -2.85 -4.70 -30.25
N LYS A 165 -2.72 -3.76 -31.18
CA LYS A 165 -1.58 -2.81 -31.21
C LYS A 165 -1.48 -1.97 -29.94
N HIS A 166 -2.61 -1.47 -29.44
CA HIS A 166 -2.64 -0.71 -28.19
C HIS A 166 -2.28 -1.58 -26.97
N LEU A 167 -2.86 -2.78 -26.86
CA LEU A 167 -2.57 -3.71 -25.77
C LEU A 167 -1.12 -4.18 -25.79
N ALA A 168 -0.53 -4.39 -26.97
CA ALA A 168 0.90 -4.67 -27.11
C ALA A 168 1.74 -3.57 -26.44
N HIS A 169 1.48 -2.30 -26.77
CA HIS A 169 2.16 -1.16 -26.16
C HIS A 169 1.91 -1.09 -24.64
N CYS A 170 0.68 -1.28 -24.18
CA CYS A 170 0.38 -1.32 -22.74
C CYS A 170 1.13 -2.45 -22.01
N ALA A 171 1.25 -3.62 -22.64
CA ALA A 171 1.93 -4.76 -22.07
C ALA A 171 3.46 -4.58 -22.00
N THR A 172 4.07 -3.97 -23.02
CA THR A 172 5.54 -3.84 -23.12
C THR A 172 6.10 -2.56 -22.52
N GLU A 173 5.42 -1.42 -22.64
CA GLU A 173 5.91 -0.12 -22.17
C GLU A 173 5.43 0.22 -20.77
N TYR A 174 4.12 0.01 -20.51
CA TYR A 174 3.53 0.31 -19.21
C TYR A 174 3.52 -0.90 -18.27
N HIS A 175 3.99 -2.06 -18.74
CA HIS A 175 3.97 -3.34 -18.04
C HIS A 175 2.60 -3.70 -17.44
N CYS A 176 1.52 -3.30 -18.13
CA CYS A 176 0.15 -3.48 -17.66
C CYS A 176 -0.23 -4.96 -17.58
N PHE A 177 -0.49 -5.48 -16.37
CA PHE A 177 -0.91 -6.87 -16.18
C PHE A 177 -2.23 -7.21 -16.87
N ALA A 178 -3.15 -6.24 -17.00
CA ALA A 178 -4.40 -6.45 -17.73
C ALA A 178 -4.16 -6.72 -19.22
N ALA A 179 -3.19 -6.03 -19.82
CA ALA A 179 -2.82 -6.26 -21.22
C ALA A 179 -2.04 -7.55 -21.43
N LYS A 180 -1.21 -7.96 -20.45
CA LYS A 180 -0.42 -9.21 -20.50
C LYS A 180 -1.25 -10.49 -20.29
N ASN A 181 -2.46 -10.35 -19.75
CA ASN A 181 -3.36 -11.47 -19.42
C ASN A 181 -4.41 -11.73 -20.53
N LEU A 182 -4.28 -11.07 -21.67
CA LEU A 182 -5.06 -11.33 -22.89
C LEU A 182 -4.39 -12.46 -23.69
#